data_AF-A0A0F8D4P2-F1
#
_entry.id   AF-A0A0F8D4P2-F1
#
_cell.length_a   1.000
_cell.length_b   1.000
_cell.length_c   1.000
_cell.angle_alpha   90.00
_cell.angle_beta   90.00
_cell.angle_gamma   90.00
#
_symmetry.space_group_name_H-M   'P 1'
#
loop_
_entity.id
_entity.type
_entity.pdbx_description
1 polymer ?
#
loop_
_entity_poly.entity_id
_entity_poly.type
_entity_poly.pdbx_seq_one_letter_code
_entity_poly.pdbx_strand_id
1 'polypeptide(L)'
;MESKAQNQTETSVDLMQKPVVDSDRFFKLVDSSVQGLRECKLIAAAFELGVFEALKVPLSAGVLAKKLGCDPVLMPHFCESLHSLGFLDRFEEGAHEEEENAQMKEKSEGESEDGSEGKNPDPGKQNSGAVYLVSELSATYLLENSPFSQQHYLADRLRNVELWVRLPQIMKSGPEIVEKGPFFGEVVQCMAENARCGLLQETVRVVQENVDFTNVKKLLDLGGGHGLYAIAFAKLNENLQAFVFDLPPVTQKTKDFIEKYGASRVDIIPGDFFNDEIGGGYDVIFSSFNPGGKVPSLIPKISEALTPGGVFVTRQVQDEKMKSSPLLSLDWNLWTFEDVKKGGSGYSFENSVPFTEYIEMLGSYGLEVFRALDMKDGSRIVFAWKID
;
A
#
# COMPACT_ATOMS: atom_id res chain seq x y z
N MET A 1 36.11 -26.18 -46.44
CA MET A 1 36.77 -24.99 -45.85
C MET A 1 36.35 -24.92 -44.40
N GLU A 2 37.34 -24.82 -43.53
CA GLU A 2 37.34 -25.26 -42.15
C GLU A 2 36.44 -24.48 -41.20
N SER A 3 35.87 -25.25 -40.26
CA SER A 3 35.27 -24.81 -39.01
C SER A 3 36.29 -24.02 -38.18
N LYS A 4 36.07 -22.71 -38.02
CA LYS A 4 36.73 -21.91 -36.97
C LYS A 4 36.10 -22.27 -35.62
N ALA A 5 36.56 -23.35 -35.02
CA ALA A 5 36.47 -23.56 -33.60
C ALA A 5 37.39 -22.53 -32.93
N GLN A 6 36.81 -21.48 -32.35
CA GLN A 6 37.54 -20.62 -31.43
C GLN A 6 37.82 -21.42 -30.15
N ASN A 7 39.04 -21.97 -30.07
CA ASN A 7 39.64 -22.42 -28.82
C ASN A 7 39.71 -21.20 -27.88
N GLN A 8 38.75 -21.10 -26.96
CA GLN A 8 38.95 -20.34 -25.73
C GLN A 8 39.91 -21.17 -24.88
N THR A 9 41.20 -20.81 -24.92
CA THR A 9 42.16 -21.24 -23.92
C THR A 9 41.67 -20.72 -22.56
N GLU A 10 41.08 -21.59 -21.75
CA GLU A 10 40.86 -21.32 -20.33
C GLU A 10 42.24 -21.05 -19.70
N THR A 11 42.52 -19.79 -19.43
CA THR A 11 43.66 -19.41 -18.58
C THR A 11 43.41 -19.99 -17.19
N SER A 12 44.17 -21.02 -16.81
CA SER A 12 44.10 -21.59 -15.46
C SER A 12 44.55 -20.54 -14.46
N VAL A 13 43.60 -19.99 -13.70
CA VAL A 13 43.89 -19.11 -12.57
C VAL A 13 44.42 -19.96 -11.43
N ASP A 14 45.45 -19.48 -10.72
CA ASP A 14 46.01 -20.19 -9.55
C ASP A 14 44.93 -20.34 -8.46
N LEU A 15 44.74 -21.56 -7.95
CA LEU A 15 43.77 -21.89 -6.91
C LEU A 15 43.97 -21.07 -5.62
N MET A 16 45.21 -20.72 -5.30
CA MET A 16 45.54 -19.95 -4.09
C MET A 16 45.41 -18.45 -4.32
N GLN A 17 45.22 -18.00 -5.56
CA GLN A 17 45.02 -16.60 -5.88
C GLN A 17 43.60 -16.18 -5.49
N LYS A 18 43.49 -15.22 -4.55
CA LYS A 18 42.21 -14.59 -4.21
C LYS A 18 41.93 -13.41 -5.15
N PRO A 19 40.65 -13.12 -5.46
CA PRO A 19 40.28 -11.88 -6.12
C PRO A 19 40.78 -10.66 -5.33
N VAL A 20 41.21 -9.62 -6.04
CA VAL A 20 41.63 -8.34 -5.43
C VAL A 20 40.42 -7.59 -4.87
N VAL A 21 39.25 -7.78 -5.48
CA VAL A 21 37.98 -7.19 -5.04
C VAL A 21 37.33 -8.11 -4.02
N ASP A 22 36.99 -7.57 -2.86
CA ASP A 22 36.25 -8.30 -1.82
C ASP A 22 34.84 -8.66 -2.30
N SER A 23 34.50 -9.94 -2.20
CA SER A 23 33.23 -10.51 -2.62
C SER A 23 32.11 -10.35 -1.60
N ASP A 24 32.41 -9.98 -0.36
CA ASP A 24 31.42 -9.93 0.73
C ASP A 24 30.22 -9.05 0.39
N ARG A 25 30.46 -7.90 -0.25
CA ARG A 25 29.39 -6.98 -0.67
C ARG A 25 28.45 -7.63 -1.69
N PHE A 26 28.98 -8.42 -2.62
CA PHE A 26 28.20 -9.09 -3.65
C PHE A 26 27.30 -10.17 -3.04
N PHE A 27 27.85 -11.06 -2.21
CA PHE A 27 27.08 -12.13 -1.59
C PHE A 27 26.00 -11.59 -0.66
N LYS A 28 26.33 -10.61 0.21
CA LYS A 28 25.33 -9.96 1.07
C LYS A 28 24.17 -9.36 0.29
N LEU A 29 24.46 -8.70 -0.84
CA LEU A 29 23.41 -8.14 -1.71
C LEU A 29 22.54 -9.22 -2.34
N VAL A 30 23.13 -10.29 -2.87
CA VAL A 30 22.39 -11.40 -3.49
C VAL A 30 21.53 -12.11 -2.44
N ASP A 31 22.10 -12.44 -1.29
CA ASP A 31 21.41 -13.19 -0.22
C ASP A 31 20.23 -12.40 0.35
N SER A 32 20.42 -11.09 0.62
CA SER A 32 19.31 -10.22 1.07
C SER A 32 18.22 -10.07 0.03
N SER A 33 18.57 -9.98 -1.26
CA SER A 33 17.58 -9.90 -2.35
C SER A 33 16.76 -11.18 -2.48
N VAL A 34 17.42 -12.34 -2.40
CA VAL A 34 16.75 -13.65 -2.42
C VAL A 34 15.89 -13.84 -1.17
N GLN A 35 16.34 -13.38 -0.01
CA GLN A 35 15.57 -13.42 1.23
C GLN A 35 14.28 -12.61 1.11
N GLY A 36 14.34 -11.36 0.63
CA GLY A 36 13.15 -10.54 0.43
C GLY A 36 12.14 -11.16 -0.56
N LEU A 37 12.63 -11.83 -1.62
CA LEU A 37 11.77 -12.58 -2.54
C LEU A 37 11.07 -13.75 -1.83
N ARG A 38 11.78 -14.51 -0.98
CA ARG A 38 11.19 -15.63 -0.22
C ARG A 38 10.11 -15.15 0.74
N GLU A 39 10.35 -14.06 1.45
CA GLU A 39 9.37 -13.45 2.37
C GLU A 39 8.11 -12.99 1.60
N CYS A 40 8.29 -12.31 0.46
CA CYS A 40 7.19 -11.91 -0.40
C CYS A 40 6.34 -13.11 -0.86
N LYS A 41 6.99 -14.20 -1.31
CA LYS A 41 6.29 -15.43 -1.75
C LYS A 41 5.65 -16.19 -0.59
N LEU A 42 6.24 -16.16 0.60
CA LEU A 42 5.65 -16.74 1.81
C LEU A 42 4.32 -16.07 2.16
N ILE A 43 4.29 -14.73 2.18
CA ILE A 43 3.08 -13.94 2.47
C ILE A 43 2.01 -14.19 1.39
N ALA A 44 2.40 -14.17 0.11
CA ALA A 44 1.49 -14.45 -1.00
C ALA A 44 0.86 -15.85 -0.88
N ALA A 45 1.67 -16.87 -0.61
CA ALA A 45 1.17 -18.24 -0.44
C ALA A 45 0.23 -18.35 0.78
N ALA A 46 0.53 -17.68 1.89
CA ALA A 46 -0.34 -17.70 3.07
C ALA A 46 -1.72 -17.10 2.77
N PHE A 47 -1.74 -16.05 1.95
CA PHE A 47 -2.96 -15.42 1.45
C PHE A 47 -3.74 -16.35 0.53
N GLU A 48 -3.10 -16.90 -0.50
CA GLU A 48 -3.71 -17.80 -1.49
C GLU A 48 -4.27 -19.09 -0.85
N LEU A 49 -3.56 -19.64 0.14
CA LEU A 49 -3.98 -20.84 0.88
C LEU A 49 -5.08 -20.56 1.91
N GLY A 50 -5.42 -19.29 2.18
CA GLY A 50 -6.42 -18.93 3.19
C GLY A 50 -5.95 -19.18 4.63
N VAL A 51 -4.65 -19.11 4.89
CA VAL A 51 -4.06 -19.39 6.22
C VAL A 51 -4.57 -18.41 7.28
N PHE A 52 -4.59 -17.11 6.97
CA PHE A 52 -5.07 -16.09 7.91
C PHE A 52 -6.54 -16.30 8.30
N GLU A 53 -7.40 -16.63 7.32
CA GLU A 53 -8.80 -16.92 7.57
C GLU A 53 -9.00 -18.22 8.37
N ALA A 54 -8.20 -19.25 8.09
CA ALA A 54 -8.29 -20.51 8.81
C ALA A 54 -7.86 -20.42 10.28
N LEU A 55 -6.90 -19.53 10.58
CA LEU A 55 -6.31 -19.29 11.89
C LEU A 55 -6.94 -18.12 12.67
N LYS A 56 -8.19 -17.75 12.35
CA LYS A 56 -9.03 -16.92 13.25
C LYS A 56 -9.32 -17.61 14.59
N VAL A 57 -9.14 -18.93 14.62
CA VAL A 57 -9.17 -19.77 15.83
C VAL A 57 -7.84 -20.51 15.95
N PRO A 58 -7.36 -20.81 17.16
CA PRO A 58 -6.10 -21.51 17.33
C PRO A 58 -6.15 -22.91 16.71
N LEU A 59 -5.18 -23.27 15.87
CA LEU A 59 -5.05 -24.61 15.28
C LEU A 59 -3.59 -25.05 15.32
N SER A 60 -3.36 -26.35 15.56
CA SER A 60 -2.04 -26.93 15.33
C SER A 60 -1.75 -27.01 13.84
N ALA A 61 -0.46 -27.00 13.48
CA ALA A 61 -0.04 -27.08 12.07
C ALA A 61 -0.60 -28.33 11.35
N GLY A 62 -0.72 -29.46 12.05
CA GLY A 62 -1.30 -30.69 11.48
C GLY A 62 -2.79 -30.56 11.18
N VAL A 63 -3.57 -29.92 12.06
CA VAL A 63 -5.00 -29.67 11.84
C VAL A 63 -5.18 -28.65 10.71
N LEU A 64 -4.37 -27.60 10.69
CA LEU A 64 -4.37 -26.59 9.64
C LEU A 64 -4.06 -27.21 8.26
N ALA A 65 -3.01 -28.04 8.16
CA ALA A 65 -2.65 -28.74 6.94
C ALA A 65 -3.81 -29.56 6.39
N LYS A 66 -4.47 -30.35 7.26
CA LYS A 66 -5.64 -31.14 6.88
C LYS A 66 -6.81 -30.25 6.43
N LYS A 67 -7.06 -29.14 7.14
CA LYS A 67 -8.15 -28.21 6.83
C LYS A 67 -7.97 -27.53 5.47
N LEU A 68 -6.74 -27.16 5.12
CA LEU A 68 -6.41 -26.46 3.88
C LEU A 68 -6.00 -27.39 2.73
N GLY A 69 -5.91 -28.71 2.98
CA GLY A 69 -5.44 -29.66 1.97
C GLY A 69 -3.95 -29.53 1.64
N CYS A 70 -3.15 -29.04 2.59
CA CYS A 70 -1.71 -28.84 2.42
C CYS A 70 -0.90 -30.03 2.96
N ASP A 71 0.37 -30.08 2.58
CA ASP A 71 1.31 -31.10 3.06
C ASP A 71 1.57 -30.97 4.57
N PRO A 72 1.39 -32.04 5.36
CA PRO A 72 1.52 -31.99 6.82
C PRO A 72 2.98 -31.91 7.31
N VAL A 73 3.96 -32.22 6.47
CA VAL A 73 5.40 -32.09 6.79
C VAL A 73 5.85 -30.65 6.58
N LEU A 74 5.35 -29.98 5.53
CA LEU A 74 5.71 -28.58 5.23
C LEU A 74 4.98 -27.56 6.10
N MET A 75 3.73 -27.80 6.48
CA MET A 75 2.90 -26.82 7.19
C MET A 75 3.53 -26.31 8.51
N PRO A 76 4.16 -27.13 9.37
CA PRO A 76 4.83 -26.62 10.56
C PRO A 76 5.92 -25.58 10.24
N HIS A 77 6.78 -25.85 9.24
CA HIS A 77 7.81 -24.91 8.82
C HIS A 77 7.21 -23.62 8.23
N PHE A 78 6.09 -23.75 7.52
CA PHE A 78 5.34 -22.63 6.96
C PHE A 78 4.78 -21.71 8.06
N CYS A 79 4.12 -22.29 9.07
CA CYS A 79 3.60 -21.57 10.24
C CYS A 79 4.73 -20.90 11.04
N GLU A 80 5.84 -21.60 11.30
CA GLU A 80 7.00 -21.02 11.99
C GLU A 80 7.60 -19.83 11.23
N SER A 81 7.67 -19.94 9.89
CA SER A 81 8.18 -18.85 9.07
C SER A 81 7.28 -17.61 9.18
N LEU A 82 5.95 -17.79 9.10
CA LEU A 82 5.00 -16.69 9.28
C LEU A 82 5.03 -16.10 10.69
N HIS A 83 5.17 -16.94 11.71
CA HIS A 83 5.33 -16.52 13.10
C HIS A 83 6.60 -15.67 13.28
N SER A 84 7.73 -16.11 12.72
CA SER A 84 9.01 -15.37 12.79
C SER A 84 8.95 -13.97 12.17
N LEU A 85 8.04 -13.76 11.21
CA LEU A 85 7.76 -12.47 10.57
C LEU A 85 6.66 -11.66 11.30
N GLY A 86 6.10 -12.19 12.39
CA GLY A 86 5.08 -11.54 13.21
C GLY A 86 3.64 -11.66 12.68
N PHE A 87 3.41 -12.50 11.66
CA PHE A 87 2.06 -12.67 11.09
C PHE A 87 1.18 -13.64 11.88
N LEU A 88 1.78 -14.53 12.68
CA LEU A 88 1.07 -15.48 13.52
C LEU A 88 1.60 -15.40 14.96
N ASP A 89 0.70 -15.60 15.92
CA ASP A 89 1.05 -15.90 17.30
C ASP A 89 1.18 -17.42 17.47
N ARG A 90 2.05 -17.85 18.39
CA ARG A 90 2.36 -19.26 18.65
C ARG A 90 2.25 -19.54 20.15
N PHE A 91 1.59 -20.64 20.49
CA PHE A 91 1.44 -21.11 21.86
C PHE A 91 1.85 -22.58 21.95
N GLU A 92 2.41 -22.98 23.08
CA GLU A 92 2.70 -24.39 23.39
C GLU A 92 1.45 -25.04 24.03
N GLU A 93 1.05 -26.18 23.51
CA GLU A 93 -0.03 -27.01 24.02
C GLU A 93 0.42 -27.68 25.33
N GLY A 94 0.17 -26.99 26.47
CA GLY A 94 0.51 -27.49 27.83
C GLY A 94 0.79 -26.44 28.91
N ALA A 95 0.96 -25.15 28.57
CA ALA A 95 1.40 -24.14 29.54
C ALA A 95 0.37 -23.75 30.63
N HIS A 96 -0.87 -24.25 30.58
CA HIS A 96 -1.88 -24.02 31.62
C HIS A 96 -2.03 -25.16 32.63
N GLU A 97 -1.41 -26.33 32.40
CA GLU A 97 -1.51 -27.47 33.34
C GLU A 97 -0.36 -27.50 34.37
N GLU A 98 0.72 -26.76 34.15
CA GLU A 98 1.88 -26.77 35.05
C GLU A 98 1.70 -25.86 36.29
N GLU A 99 0.91 -24.78 36.21
CA GLU A 99 0.63 -23.91 37.37
C GLU A 99 -0.32 -24.57 38.40
N GLU A 100 -1.28 -25.39 37.96
CA GLU A 100 -2.13 -26.18 38.87
C GLU A 100 -1.37 -27.36 39.50
N ASN A 101 -0.46 -27.99 38.75
CA ASN A 101 0.33 -29.11 39.26
C ASN A 101 1.49 -28.69 40.18
N ALA A 102 2.00 -27.46 40.06
CA ALA A 102 2.99 -26.91 41.00
C ALA A 102 2.39 -26.73 42.41
N GLN A 103 1.10 -26.39 42.53
CA GLN A 103 0.42 -26.29 43.83
C GLN A 103 0.09 -27.65 44.47
N MET A 104 0.06 -28.75 43.69
CA MET A 104 -0.13 -30.11 44.23
C MET A 104 1.17 -30.81 44.64
N LYS A 105 2.33 -30.39 44.11
CA LYS A 105 3.63 -31.04 44.37
C LYS A 105 4.36 -30.58 45.63
N GLU A 106 3.98 -29.48 46.27
CA GLU A 106 4.53 -29.08 47.58
C GLU A 106 3.99 -29.92 48.77
N LYS A 107 3.15 -30.95 48.53
CA LYS A 107 2.56 -31.79 49.58
C LYS A 107 3.04 -33.24 49.63
N SER A 108 4.06 -33.63 48.89
CA SER A 108 4.63 -34.96 49.02
C SER A 108 6.13 -34.98 48.75
N GLU A 109 6.93 -34.55 49.74
CA GLU A 109 8.35 -34.86 49.79
C GLU A 109 8.57 -36.17 50.57
N GLY A 110 9.25 -37.11 49.93
CA GLY A 110 9.73 -38.37 50.47
C GLY A 110 10.81 -38.91 49.54
N GLU A 111 12.05 -38.88 50.04
CA GLU A 111 13.35 -39.15 49.41
C GLU A 111 13.44 -40.43 48.54
N SER A 112 14.19 -40.34 47.44
CA SER A 112 15.28 -41.28 47.10
C SER A 112 16.06 -40.84 45.85
N GLU A 113 17.38 -40.73 46.00
CA GLU A 113 18.37 -40.59 44.93
C GLU A 113 18.53 -41.91 44.15
N ASP A 114 18.59 -41.87 42.82
CA ASP A 114 19.60 -42.61 42.04
C ASP A 114 19.73 -42.01 40.63
N GLY A 115 20.96 -41.98 40.11
CA GLY A 115 21.33 -41.33 38.86
C GLY A 115 21.20 -42.24 37.64
N SER A 116 20.86 -41.65 36.49
CA SER A 116 21.32 -42.17 35.20
C SER A 116 21.28 -41.10 34.10
N GLU A 117 22.47 -40.78 33.62
CA GLU A 117 22.89 -40.47 32.24
C GLU A 117 21.95 -39.66 31.33
N GLY A 118 22.42 -38.45 31.01
CA GLY A 118 21.86 -37.57 30.00
C GLY A 118 21.89 -38.19 28.60
N LYS A 119 20.69 -38.36 28.03
CA LYS A 119 20.50 -38.46 26.58
C LYS A 119 20.35 -37.04 26.03
N ASN A 120 21.25 -36.67 25.12
CA ASN A 120 21.07 -35.51 24.25
C ASN A 120 19.72 -35.60 23.52
N PRO A 121 18.94 -34.52 23.41
CA PRO A 121 17.70 -34.53 22.66
C PRO A 121 18.02 -34.59 21.16
N ASP A 122 17.31 -35.51 20.49
CA ASP A 122 17.21 -35.66 19.05
C ASP A 122 16.59 -34.38 18.43
N PRO A 123 17.25 -33.69 17.47
CA PRO A 123 16.77 -32.41 16.94
C PRO A 123 15.51 -32.52 16.06
N GLY A 124 14.94 -33.72 15.86
CA GLY A 124 13.75 -33.96 15.05
C GLY A 124 12.41 -34.03 15.81
N LYS A 125 12.38 -33.84 17.13
CA LYS A 125 11.18 -34.00 17.98
C LYS A 125 10.85 -32.76 18.82
N GLN A 126 10.69 -31.60 18.20
CA GLN A 126 10.13 -30.41 18.84
C GLN A 126 9.30 -29.61 17.84
N ASN A 127 8.03 -30.02 17.62
CA ASN A 127 6.98 -29.13 17.10
C ASN A 127 5.58 -29.77 17.06
N SER A 128 5.35 -30.89 17.75
CA SER A 128 4.04 -31.57 17.70
C SER A 128 2.96 -30.97 18.59
N GLY A 129 3.28 -29.96 19.41
CA GLY A 129 2.35 -29.30 20.34
C GLY A 129 2.18 -27.80 20.11
N ALA A 130 2.65 -27.24 18.99
CA ALA A 130 2.47 -25.81 18.73
C ALA A 130 1.07 -25.56 18.13
N VAL A 131 0.34 -24.62 18.71
CA VAL A 131 -0.92 -24.06 18.17
C VAL A 131 -0.67 -22.63 17.72
N TYR A 132 -1.17 -22.29 16.53
CA TYR A 132 -0.99 -20.98 15.91
C TYR A 132 -2.33 -20.24 15.84
N LEU A 133 -2.26 -18.92 15.94
CA LEU A 133 -3.38 -18.00 15.76
C LEU A 133 -2.92 -16.83 14.88
N VAL A 134 -3.85 -16.23 14.14
CA VAL A 134 -3.58 -14.96 13.45
C VAL A 134 -3.16 -13.88 14.47
N SER A 135 -2.03 -13.19 14.23
CA SER A 135 -1.58 -12.11 15.13
C SER A 135 -2.50 -10.88 15.02
N GLU A 136 -2.41 -9.94 15.97
CA GLU A 136 -3.17 -8.67 15.91
C GLU A 136 -2.90 -7.89 14.61
N LEU A 137 -1.65 -7.89 14.14
CA LEU A 137 -1.23 -7.28 12.87
C LEU A 137 -2.01 -7.89 11.69
N SER A 138 -1.97 -9.22 11.57
CA SER A 138 -2.66 -9.94 10.50
C SER A 138 -4.18 -9.87 10.65
N ALA A 139 -4.70 -9.90 11.87
CA ALA A 139 -6.13 -9.76 12.14
C ALA A 139 -6.65 -8.40 11.67
N THR A 140 -5.86 -7.35 11.88
CA THR A 140 -6.21 -5.98 11.49
C THR A 140 -6.12 -5.77 9.99
N TYR A 141 -5.06 -6.25 9.33
CA TYR A 141 -4.77 -5.86 7.94
C TYR A 141 -4.98 -6.97 6.90
N LEU A 142 -5.10 -8.23 7.29
CA LEU A 142 -5.13 -9.37 6.35
C LEU A 142 -6.41 -10.21 6.40
N LEU A 143 -7.29 -10.02 7.39
CA LEU A 143 -8.62 -10.66 7.40
C LEU A 143 -9.61 -9.91 6.50
N GLU A 144 -10.45 -10.65 5.79
CA GLU A 144 -11.40 -10.11 4.81
C GLU A 144 -12.44 -9.19 5.47
N ASN A 145 -12.95 -9.61 6.63
CA ASN A 145 -13.99 -8.86 7.36
C ASN A 145 -13.44 -7.72 8.21
N SER A 146 -12.12 -7.48 8.22
CA SER A 146 -11.56 -6.35 8.96
C SER A 146 -11.96 -5.04 8.29
N PRO A 147 -12.42 -4.01 9.05
CA PRO A 147 -12.67 -2.69 8.50
C PRO A 147 -11.40 -1.97 8.00
N PHE A 148 -10.22 -2.52 8.30
CA PHE A 148 -8.91 -2.04 7.88
C PHE A 148 -8.15 -3.04 7.00
N SER A 149 -8.85 -4.05 6.46
CA SER A 149 -8.27 -5.01 5.53
C SER A 149 -7.50 -4.32 4.40
N GLN A 150 -6.33 -4.85 4.08
CA GLN A 150 -5.41 -4.39 3.03
C GLN A 150 -5.20 -5.48 1.98
N GLN A 151 -6.14 -6.41 1.84
CA GLN A 151 -6.01 -7.52 0.90
C GLN A 151 -5.90 -7.02 -0.55
N HIS A 152 -6.62 -5.96 -0.93
CA HIS A 152 -6.49 -5.39 -2.27
C HIS A 152 -5.16 -4.67 -2.45
N TYR A 153 -4.67 -4.00 -1.41
CA TYR A 153 -3.32 -3.42 -1.43
C TYR A 153 -2.25 -4.50 -1.61
N LEU A 154 -2.33 -5.61 -0.88
CA LEU A 154 -1.38 -6.72 -1.01
C LEU A 154 -1.46 -7.35 -2.40
N ALA A 155 -2.66 -7.64 -2.90
CA ALA A 155 -2.86 -8.19 -4.23
C ALA A 155 -2.27 -7.27 -5.32
N ASP A 156 -2.46 -5.96 -5.20
CA ASP A 156 -1.87 -4.97 -6.10
C ASP A 156 -0.34 -4.99 -6.08
N ARG A 157 0.26 -5.03 -4.88
CA ARG A 157 1.72 -5.14 -4.73
C ARG A 157 2.27 -6.43 -5.35
N LEU A 158 1.56 -7.55 -5.18
CA LEU A 158 1.95 -8.83 -5.76
C LEU A 158 1.81 -8.85 -7.29
N ARG A 159 0.81 -8.19 -7.86
CA ARG A 159 0.71 -8.00 -9.32
C ARG A 159 1.90 -7.19 -9.86
N ASN A 160 2.31 -6.13 -9.18
CA ASN A 160 3.48 -5.35 -9.60
C ASN A 160 4.78 -6.18 -9.59
N VAL A 161 4.93 -7.17 -8.70
CA VAL A 161 6.08 -8.10 -8.73
C VAL A 161 6.15 -8.89 -10.04
N GLU A 162 5.03 -9.15 -10.71
CA GLU A 162 5.02 -9.85 -12.00
C GLU A 162 5.67 -9.04 -13.13
N LEU A 163 5.68 -7.69 -13.04
CA LEU A 163 6.45 -6.84 -13.96
C LEU A 163 7.94 -7.11 -13.82
N TRP A 164 8.42 -7.31 -12.60
CA TRP A 164 9.82 -7.60 -12.31
C TRP A 164 10.26 -8.98 -12.81
N VAL A 165 9.36 -9.97 -12.78
CA VAL A 165 9.59 -11.28 -13.39
C VAL A 165 9.78 -11.14 -14.91
N ARG A 166 9.01 -10.25 -15.55
CA ARG A 166 9.07 -9.94 -16.99
C ARG A 166 10.08 -8.85 -17.35
N LEU A 167 10.93 -8.41 -16.42
CA LEU A 167 11.84 -7.27 -16.64
C LEU A 167 12.72 -7.43 -17.90
N PRO A 168 13.37 -8.58 -18.17
CA PRO A 168 14.18 -8.73 -19.39
C PRO A 168 13.40 -8.53 -20.69
N GLN A 169 12.11 -8.87 -20.71
CA GLN A 169 11.21 -8.70 -21.85
C GLN A 169 10.79 -7.24 -22.00
N ILE A 170 10.39 -6.60 -20.88
CA ILE A 170 10.03 -5.18 -20.84
C ILE A 170 11.20 -4.31 -21.31
N MET A 171 12.43 -4.60 -20.86
CA MET A 171 13.63 -3.88 -21.30
C MET A 171 13.87 -3.94 -22.82
N LYS A 172 13.36 -4.96 -23.51
CA LYS A 172 13.48 -5.11 -24.98
C LYS A 172 12.30 -4.52 -25.75
N SER A 173 11.10 -4.60 -25.17
CA SER A 173 9.84 -4.26 -25.86
C SER A 173 9.28 -2.90 -25.48
N GLY A 174 9.79 -2.28 -24.41
CA GLY A 174 9.24 -1.07 -23.81
C GLY A 174 8.31 -1.38 -22.63
N PRO A 175 7.82 -0.34 -21.93
CA PRO A 175 6.91 -0.48 -20.80
C PRO A 175 5.57 -1.13 -21.20
N GLU A 176 4.93 -1.80 -20.26
CA GLU A 176 3.58 -2.31 -20.45
C GLU A 176 2.59 -1.14 -20.59
N ILE A 177 1.80 -1.14 -21.66
CA ILE A 177 0.76 -0.14 -21.87
C ILE A 177 -0.52 -0.61 -21.19
N VAL A 178 -1.04 0.21 -20.30
CA VAL A 178 -2.27 -0.05 -19.53
C VAL A 178 -3.33 0.98 -19.91
N GLU A 179 -4.60 0.60 -19.85
CA GLU A 179 -5.72 1.53 -20.04
C GLU A 179 -6.04 2.29 -18.74
N LYS A 180 -6.15 3.62 -18.82
CA LYS A 180 -6.36 4.51 -17.65
C LYS A 180 -7.59 4.13 -16.82
N GLY A 181 -8.75 4.03 -17.48
CA GLY A 181 -10.03 3.80 -16.81
C GLY A 181 -10.04 2.50 -16.00
N PRO A 182 -9.82 1.33 -16.63
CA PRO A 182 -9.71 0.05 -15.93
C PRO A 182 -8.65 0.05 -14.82
N PHE A 183 -7.46 0.59 -15.09
CA PHE A 183 -6.39 0.67 -14.09
C PHE A 183 -6.83 1.42 -12.83
N PHE A 184 -7.34 2.64 -12.98
CA PHE A 184 -7.78 3.41 -11.83
C PHE A 184 -9.00 2.77 -11.15
N GLY A 185 -9.93 2.18 -11.91
CA GLY A 185 -11.07 1.44 -11.37
C GLY A 185 -10.67 0.26 -10.46
N GLU A 186 -9.58 -0.44 -10.79
CA GLU A 186 -9.04 -1.52 -9.96
C GLU A 186 -8.29 -1.01 -8.72
N VAL A 187 -7.50 0.06 -8.87
CA VAL A 187 -6.63 0.58 -7.81
C VAL A 187 -7.41 1.39 -6.76
N VAL A 188 -8.58 1.95 -7.09
CA VAL A 188 -9.41 2.76 -6.18
C VAL A 188 -9.75 2.03 -4.87
N GLN A 189 -9.99 0.72 -4.92
CA GLN A 189 -10.25 -0.07 -3.71
C GLN A 189 -9.03 -0.12 -2.79
N CYS A 190 -7.84 -0.37 -3.34
CA CYS A 190 -6.57 -0.35 -2.63
C CYS A 190 -6.28 1.04 -2.02
N MET A 191 -6.56 2.11 -2.77
CA MET A 191 -6.43 3.49 -2.27
C MET A 191 -7.38 3.75 -1.11
N ALA A 192 -8.64 3.28 -1.19
CA ALA A 192 -9.62 3.43 -0.12
C ALA A 192 -9.19 2.72 1.16
N GLU A 193 -8.69 1.48 1.03
CA GLU A 193 -8.16 0.68 2.14
C GLU A 193 -6.99 1.39 2.81
N ASN A 194 -6.02 1.86 2.02
CA ASN A 194 -4.86 2.57 2.56
C ASN A 194 -5.26 3.90 3.22
N ALA A 195 -6.18 4.65 2.59
CA ALA A 195 -6.64 5.93 3.10
C ALA A 195 -7.26 5.80 4.51
N ARG A 196 -7.95 4.69 4.78
CA ARG A 196 -8.60 4.42 6.07
C ARG A 196 -7.63 4.15 7.22
N CYS A 197 -6.35 3.88 6.92
CA CYS A 197 -5.30 3.62 7.91
C CYS A 197 -4.68 4.90 8.52
N GLY A 198 -5.38 6.03 8.46
CA GLY A 198 -4.97 7.28 9.12
C GLY A 198 -4.88 8.48 8.18
N LEU A 199 -4.64 8.25 6.87
CA LEU A 199 -4.50 9.31 5.88
C LEU A 199 -5.79 10.14 5.76
N LEU A 200 -6.94 9.47 5.71
CA LEU A 200 -8.26 10.09 5.64
C LEU A 200 -8.50 10.96 6.87
N GLN A 201 -8.28 10.40 8.07
CA GLN A 201 -8.54 11.06 9.34
C GLN A 201 -7.64 12.29 9.52
N GLU A 202 -6.36 12.17 9.16
CA GLU A 202 -5.44 13.30 9.20
C GLU A 202 -5.83 14.40 8.23
N THR A 203 -6.12 14.06 6.97
CA THR A 203 -6.51 15.04 5.96
C THR A 203 -7.80 15.75 6.34
N VAL A 204 -8.84 15.01 6.73
CA VAL A 204 -10.13 15.60 7.09
C VAL A 204 -9.99 16.54 8.29
N ARG A 205 -9.22 16.13 9.32
CA ARG A 205 -8.93 17.00 10.47
C ARG A 205 -8.23 18.29 10.04
N VAL A 206 -7.16 18.19 9.25
CA VAL A 206 -6.41 19.37 8.80
C VAL A 206 -7.26 20.28 7.93
N VAL A 207 -8.13 19.75 7.07
CA VAL A 207 -9.04 20.59 6.26
C VAL A 207 -10.10 21.25 7.15
N GLN A 208 -10.69 20.53 8.10
CA GLN A 208 -11.66 21.08 9.05
C GLN A 208 -11.08 22.19 9.94
N GLU A 209 -9.81 22.10 10.32
CA GLU A 209 -9.11 23.13 11.11
C GLU A 209 -8.83 24.42 10.32
N ASN A 210 -9.00 24.39 8.99
CA ASN A 210 -8.62 25.47 8.08
C ASN A 210 -9.76 26.00 7.20
N VAL A 211 -10.88 25.29 7.15
CA VAL A 211 -12.07 25.65 6.39
C VAL A 211 -13.27 25.56 7.32
N ASP A 212 -14.03 26.65 7.42
CA ASP A 212 -15.26 26.69 8.21
C ASP A 212 -16.41 26.00 7.48
N PHE A 213 -16.56 24.70 7.72
CA PHE A 213 -17.62 23.88 7.11
C PHE A 213 -19.04 24.31 7.49
N THR A 214 -19.25 25.15 8.52
CA THR A 214 -20.61 25.61 8.87
C THR A 214 -21.27 26.41 7.74
N ASN A 215 -20.47 27.06 6.89
CA ASN A 215 -20.91 27.89 5.79
C ASN A 215 -20.78 27.20 4.41
N VAL A 216 -20.12 26.05 4.32
CA VAL A 216 -19.93 25.29 3.08
C VAL A 216 -21.20 24.55 2.73
N LYS A 217 -21.81 24.87 1.58
CA LYS A 217 -23.03 24.23 1.06
C LYS A 217 -22.77 23.34 -0.14
N LYS A 218 -21.72 23.61 -0.93
CA LYS A 218 -21.35 22.83 -2.10
C LYS A 218 -19.85 22.53 -2.15
N LEU A 219 -19.50 21.25 -2.20
CA LEU A 219 -18.10 20.79 -2.28
C LEU A 219 -17.87 19.89 -3.49
N LEU A 220 -16.76 20.09 -4.19
CA LEU A 220 -16.26 19.18 -5.23
C LEU A 220 -15.02 18.45 -4.72
N ASP A 221 -15.02 17.12 -4.78
CA ASP A 221 -13.86 16.25 -4.63
C ASP A 221 -13.37 15.88 -6.04
N LEU A 222 -12.40 16.64 -6.54
CA LEU A 222 -11.90 16.59 -7.92
C LEU A 222 -10.83 15.50 -8.06
N GLY A 223 -11.11 14.51 -8.92
CA GLY A 223 -10.32 13.26 -8.96
C GLY A 223 -10.45 12.50 -7.63
N GLY A 224 -11.66 12.48 -7.07
CA GLY A 224 -11.91 12.03 -5.69
C GLY A 224 -11.84 10.52 -5.48
N GLY A 225 -11.67 9.74 -6.55
CA GLY A 225 -11.43 8.30 -6.50
C GLY A 225 -12.50 7.57 -5.69
N HIS A 226 -12.09 7.00 -4.56
CA HIS A 226 -12.99 6.27 -3.66
C HIS A 226 -14.08 7.14 -2.99
N GLY A 227 -13.99 8.48 -3.04
CA GLY A 227 -15.00 9.40 -2.51
C GLY A 227 -15.08 9.50 -0.98
N LEU A 228 -14.28 8.72 -0.24
CA LEU A 228 -14.22 8.79 1.23
C LEU A 228 -13.97 10.20 1.80
N TYR A 229 -13.26 11.09 1.09
CA TYR A 229 -13.09 12.48 1.52
C TYR A 229 -14.42 13.25 1.42
N ALA A 230 -15.06 13.25 0.25
CA ALA A 230 -16.41 13.82 0.07
C ALA A 230 -17.42 13.28 1.11
N ILE A 231 -17.41 11.97 1.36
CA ILE A 231 -18.26 11.32 2.37
C ILE A 231 -17.96 11.85 3.79
N ALA A 232 -16.68 12.00 4.14
CA ALA A 232 -16.29 12.52 5.45
C ALA A 232 -16.65 14.00 5.59
N PHE A 233 -16.39 14.83 4.57
CA PHE A 233 -16.73 16.25 4.58
C PHE A 233 -18.23 16.49 4.65
N ALA A 234 -19.04 15.72 3.93
CA ALA A 234 -20.50 15.80 3.99
C ALA A 234 -21.05 15.55 5.41
N LYS A 235 -20.32 14.82 6.27
CA LYS A 235 -20.70 14.63 7.69
C LYS A 235 -20.38 15.82 8.58
N LEU A 236 -19.53 16.77 8.15
CA LEU A 236 -19.17 17.95 8.94
C LEU A 236 -20.25 19.04 8.91
N ASN A 237 -21.11 19.05 7.89
CA ASN A 237 -22.25 19.95 7.79
C ASN A 237 -23.44 19.23 7.15
N GLU A 238 -24.59 19.20 7.84
CA GLU A 238 -25.81 18.53 7.38
C GLU A 238 -26.43 19.17 6.12
N ASN A 239 -26.09 20.43 5.83
CA ASN A 239 -26.57 21.16 4.66
C ASN A 239 -25.62 21.08 3.45
N LEU A 240 -24.46 20.43 3.59
CA LEU A 240 -23.48 20.30 2.51
C LEU A 240 -23.92 19.26 1.47
N GLN A 241 -23.96 19.64 0.20
CA GLN A 241 -23.98 18.71 -0.93
C GLN A 241 -22.56 18.55 -1.49
N ALA A 242 -22.05 17.33 -1.52
CA ALA A 242 -20.75 17.01 -2.08
C ALA A 242 -20.88 16.30 -3.43
N PHE A 243 -19.87 16.47 -4.28
CA PHE A 243 -19.78 15.84 -5.59
C PHE A 243 -18.40 15.20 -5.74
N VAL A 244 -18.34 13.94 -6.13
CA VAL A 244 -17.09 13.27 -6.52
C VAL A 244 -16.99 13.29 -8.03
N PHE A 245 -15.95 13.95 -8.56
CA PHE A 245 -15.67 13.96 -9.99
C PHE A 245 -14.51 13.01 -10.29
N ASP A 246 -14.74 12.00 -11.13
CA ASP A 246 -13.69 11.07 -11.57
C ASP A 246 -14.09 10.34 -12.86
N LEU A 247 -13.19 9.53 -13.41
CA LEU A 247 -13.41 8.75 -14.62
C LEU A 247 -14.59 7.77 -14.44
N PRO A 248 -15.39 7.49 -15.49
CA PRO A 248 -16.53 6.59 -15.38
C PRO A 248 -16.22 5.23 -14.73
N PRO A 249 -15.13 4.51 -15.07
CA PRO A 249 -14.79 3.24 -14.42
C PRO A 249 -14.45 3.37 -12.93
N VAL A 250 -13.91 4.51 -12.50
CA VAL A 250 -13.62 4.81 -11.09
C VAL A 250 -14.91 5.08 -10.33
N THR A 251 -15.78 5.90 -10.90
CA THR A 251 -17.03 6.31 -10.25
C THR A 251 -17.97 5.16 -9.92
N GLN A 252 -17.87 4.05 -10.66
CA GLN A 252 -18.60 2.82 -10.34
C GLN A 252 -18.25 2.28 -8.95
N LYS A 253 -16.98 2.35 -8.54
CA LYS A 253 -16.52 1.97 -7.19
C LYS A 253 -16.81 3.04 -6.15
N THR A 254 -16.75 4.31 -6.53
CA THR A 254 -17.17 5.41 -5.66
C THR A 254 -18.61 5.21 -5.17
N LYS A 255 -19.50 4.78 -6.07
CA LYS A 255 -20.91 4.50 -5.76
C LYS A 255 -21.04 3.45 -4.66
N ASP A 256 -20.29 2.36 -4.74
CA ASP A 256 -20.29 1.30 -3.72
C ASP A 256 -19.94 1.85 -2.32
N PHE A 257 -18.99 2.78 -2.24
CA PHE A 257 -18.64 3.44 -0.96
C PHE A 257 -19.71 4.41 -0.48
N ILE A 258 -20.31 5.20 -1.37
CA ILE A 258 -21.41 6.12 -1.02
C ILE A 258 -22.58 5.32 -0.43
N GLU A 259 -22.95 4.20 -1.07
CA GLU A 259 -23.98 3.29 -0.59
C GLU A 259 -23.59 2.64 0.75
N LYS A 260 -22.36 2.11 0.86
CA LYS A 260 -21.83 1.49 2.08
C LYS A 260 -21.88 2.40 3.31
N TYR A 261 -21.66 3.71 3.12
CA TYR A 261 -21.69 4.69 4.22
C TYR A 261 -23.03 5.44 4.35
N GLY A 262 -24.03 5.13 3.52
CA GLY A 262 -25.33 5.81 3.53
C GLY A 262 -25.23 7.31 3.25
N ALA A 263 -24.28 7.72 2.40
CA ALA A 263 -23.95 9.12 2.19
C ALA A 263 -24.83 9.78 1.10
N SER A 264 -26.14 9.94 1.38
CA SER A 264 -27.13 10.40 0.40
C SER A 264 -26.94 11.83 -0.13
N ARG A 265 -26.01 12.60 0.43
CA ARG A 265 -25.64 13.98 0.01
C ARG A 265 -24.30 14.02 -0.74
N VAL A 266 -23.85 12.87 -1.23
CA VAL A 266 -22.65 12.74 -2.06
C VAL A 266 -23.09 12.20 -3.41
N ASP A 267 -23.00 13.03 -4.43
CA ASP A 267 -23.29 12.67 -5.82
C ASP A 267 -21.99 12.43 -6.60
N ILE A 268 -22.13 11.87 -7.79
CA ILE A 268 -21.03 11.53 -8.69
C ILE A 268 -21.17 12.33 -9.98
N ILE A 269 -20.05 12.85 -10.49
CA ILE A 269 -19.94 13.47 -11.81
C ILE A 269 -18.90 12.67 -12.61
N PRO A 270 -19.31 11.72 -13.47
CA PRO A 270 -18.37 10.94 -14.27
C PRO A 270 -17.80 11.78 -15.41
N GLY A 271 -16.48 11.85 -15.52
CA GLY A 271 -15.80 12.59 -16.59
C GLY A 271 -14.28 12.58 -16.49
N ASP A 272 -13.63 13.12 -17.52
CA ASP A 272 -12.21 13.40 -17.56
C ASP A 272 -11.99 14.89 -17.30
N PHE A 273 -11.46 15.27 -16.14
CA PHE A 273 -11.32 16.68 -15.76
C PHE A 273 -10.35 17.47 -16.65
N PHE A 274 -9.54 16.81 -17.48
CA PHE A 274 -8.73 17.48 -18.50
C PHE A 274 -9.58 18.00 -19.66
N ASN A 275 -10.64 17.29 -20.01
CA ASN A 275 -11.44 17.54 -21.23
C ASN A 275 -12.85 18.04 -20.94
N ASP A 276 -13.45 17.57 -19.85
CA ASP A 276 -14.84 17.82 -19.49
C ASP A 276 -14.98 19.00 -18.52
N GLU A 277 -16.20 19.55 -18.48
CA GLU A 277 -16.60 20.56 -17.52
C GLU A 277 -16.81 19.95 -16.13
N ILE A 278 -16.29 20.62 -15.09
CA ILE A 278 -16.40 20.15 -13.70
C ILE A 278 -17.62 20.74 -12.95
N GLY A 279 -18.44 21.53 -13.66
CA GLY A 279 -19.50 22.34 -13.07
C GLY A 279 -18.96 23.57 -12.33
N GLY A 280 -19.80 24.22 -11.53
CA GLY A 280 -19.38 25.41 -10.78
C GLY A 280 -20.28 25.74 -9.59
N GLY A 281 -19.97 26.86 -8.95
CA GLY A 281 -20.65 27.33 -7.73
C GLY A 281 -20.25 26.53 -6.49
N TYR A 282 -19.00 26.06 -6.44
CA TYR A 282 -18.47 25.33 -5.29
C TYR A 282 -17.93 26.31 -4.25
N ASP A 283 -18.27 26.08 -2.98
CA ASP A 283 -17.66 26.80 -1.85
C ASP A 283 -16.28 26.21 -1.54
N VAL A 284 -16.09 24.91 -1.79
CA VAL A 284 -14.83 24.19 -1.64
C VAL A 284 -14.57 23.28 -2.84
N ILE A 285 -13.36 23.35 -3.40
CA ILE A 285 -12.84 22.31 -4.29
C ILE A 285 -11.67 21.64 -3.59
N PHE A 286 -11.78 20.34 -3.32
CA PHE A 286 -10.74 19.51 -2.75
C PHE A 286 -10.12 18.62 -3.84
N SER A 287 -8.80 18.56 -3.89
CA SER A 287 -8.04 17.82 -4.90
C SER A 287 -6.84 17.15 -4.23
N SER A 288 -6.81 15.82 -4.17
CA SER A 288 -5.78 15.07 -3.44
C SER A 288 -5.14 13.99 -4.30
N PHE A 289 -3.82 14.08 -4.51
CA PHE A 289 -2.97 13.10 -5.22
C PHE A 289 -3.42 12.71 -6.63
N ASN A 290 -4.39 13.39 -7.24
CA ASN A 290 -4.78 13.12 -8.62
C ASN A 290 -3.74 13.69 -9.59
N PRO A 291 -3.63 13.13 -10.81
CA PRO A 291 -2.68 13.57 -11.83
C PRO A 291 -2.81 15.04 -12.25
N GLY A 292 -3.96 15.69 -12.01
CA GLY A 292 -4.21 17.08 -12.34
C GLY A 292 -3.66 18.10 -11.34
N GLY A 293 -3.39 17.72 -10.09
CA GLY A 293 -3.06 18.67 -9.02
C GLY A 293 -1.68 19.34 -9.10
N LYS A 294 -0.97 19.16 -10.23
CA LYS A 294 0.27 19.87 -10.59
C LYS A 294 0.27 20.33 -12.06
N VAL A 295 -0.89 20.32 -12.72
CA VAL A 295 -1.02 20.67 -14.14
C VAL A 295 -1.55 22.11 -14.25
N PRO A 296 -0.74 23.08 -14.68
CA PRO A 296 -1.13 24.49 -14.64
C PRO A 296 -2.38 24.84 -15.46
N SER A 297 -2.63 24.12 -16.56
CA SER A 297 -3.78 24.36 -17.43
C SER A 297 -5.14 24.09 -16.77
N LEU A 298 -5.17 23.41 -15.62
CA LEU A 298 -6.40 23.18 -14.84
C LEU A 298 -6.71 24.31 -13.85
N ILE A 299 -5.75 25.18 -13.53
CA ILE A 299 -5.94 26.26 -12.55
C ILE A 299 -7.09 27.20 -12.96
N PRO A 300 -7.19 27.67 -14.23
CA PRO A 300 -8.32 28.51 -14.65
C PRO A 300 -9.67 27.84 -14.42
N LYS A 301 -9.80 26.56 -14.81
CA LYS A 301 -11.03 25.77 -14.65
C LYS A 301 -11.44 25.65 -13.18
N ILE A 302 -10.47 25.37 -12.29
CA ILE A 302 -10.70 25.28 -10.84
C ILE A 302 -11.11 26.63 -10.27
N SER A 303 -10.41 27.71 -10.65
CA SER A 303 -10.72 29.06 -10.21
C SER A 303 -12.13 29.47 -10.66
N GLU A 304 -12.49 29.27 -11.93
CA GLU A 304 -13.82 29.61 -12.47
C GLU A 304 -14.96 28.85 -11.76
N ALA A 305 -14.74 27.59 -11.40
CA ALA A 305 -15.73 26.75 -10.75
C ALA A 305 -16.02 27.13 -9.28
N LEU A 306 -15.10 27.81 -8.60
CA LEU A 306 -15.29 28.30 -7.23
C LEU A 306 -16.22 29.53 -7.18
N THR A 307 -17.01 29.65 -6.12
CA THR A 307 -17.66 30.92 -5.77
C THR A 307 -16.63 31.95 -5.30
N PRO A 308 -16.91 33.25 -5.41
CA PRO A 308 -16.08 34.26 -4.76
C PRO A 308 -15.94 33.97 -3.25
N GLY A 309 -14.71 34.05 -2.73
CA GLY A 309 -14.38 33.63 -1.36
C GLY A 309 -14.33 32.11 -1.13
N GLY A 310 -14.63 31.29 -2.13
CA GLY A 310 -14.52 29.82 -2.05
C GLY A 310 -13.08 29.36 -1.89
N VAL A 311 -12.88 28.16 -1.37
CA VAL A 311 -11.55 27.63 -1.02
C VAL A 311 -11.14 26.48 -1.93
N PHE A 312 -10.00 26.64 -2.61
CA PHE A 312 -9.30 25.52 -3.22
C PHE A 312 -8.36 24.88 -2.20
N VAL A 313 -8.48 23.56 -2.04
CA VAL A 313 -7.60 22.75 -1.20
C VAL A 313 -6.93 21.70 -2.08
N THR A 314 -5.61 21.80 -2.22
CA THR A 314 -4.82 20.82 -2.98
C THR A 314 -3.81 20.12 -2.09
N ARG A 315 -3.72 18.79 -2.22
CA ARG A 315 -2.75 17.97 -1.52
C ARG A 315 -1.96 17.12 -2.50
N GLN A 316 -0.64 17.30 -2.50
CA GLN A 316 0.27 16.61 -3.42
C GLN A 316 1.58 16.24 -2.74
N VAL A 317 2.30 15.30 -3.36
CA VAL A 317 3.69 15.03 -2.97
C VAL A 317 4.58 16.19 -3.41
N GLN A 318 5.58 16.52 -2.59
CA GLN A 318 6.62 17.50 -2.95
C GLN A 318 7.68 16.82 -3.82
N ASP A 319 7.42 16.71 -5.12
CA ASP A 319 8.31 16.05 -6.09
C ASP A 319 9.75 16.56 -5.99
N GLU A 320 9.93 17.87 -5.82
CA GLU A 320 11.21 18.55 -5.70
C GLU A 320 12.03 18.11 -4.47
N LYS A 321 11.38 17.51 -3.46
CA LYS A 321 12.04 16.96 -2.27
C LYS A 321 12.13 15.44 -2.31
N MET A 322 11.50 14.78 -3.28
CA MET A 322 11.52 13.33 -3.37
C MET A 322 12.92 12.85 -3.73
N LYS A 323 13.56 12.13 -2.82
CA LYS A 323 14.81 11.42 -3.12
C LYS A 323 14.47 10.31 -4.10
N SER A 324 14.86 10.44 -5.36
CA SER A 324 14.67 9.38 -6.34
C SER A 324 15.61 8.21 -6.02
N SER A 325 15.04 7.02 -5.88
CA SER A 325 15.80 5.78 -5.94
C SER A 325 15.82 5.31 -7.39
N PRO A 326 16.98 5.02 -8.00
CA PRO A 326 17.03 4.48 -9.35
C PRO A 326 16.17 3.23 -9.53
N LEU A 327 16.03 2.40 -8.48
CA LEU A 327 15.19 1.21 -8.51
C LEU A 327 13.69 1.56 -8.53
N LEU A 328 13.27 2.56 -7.73
CA LEU A 328 11.89 3.04 -7.75
C LEU A 328 11.55 3.80 -9.04
N SER A 329 12.52 4.51 -9.61
CA SER A 329 12.37 5.13 -10.92
C SER A 329 12.18 4.08 -12.01
N LEU A 330 12.92 2.96 -11.95
CA LEU A 330 12.71 1.85 -12.89
C LEU A 330 11.32 1.23 -12.69
N ASP A 331 10.94 0.90 -11.45
CA ASP A 331 9.60 0.37 -11.09
C ASP A 331 8.47 1.20 -11.72
N TRP A 332 8.52 2.52 -11.48
CA TRP A 332 7.55 3.49 -11.98
C TRP A 332 7.46 3.51 -13.50
N ASN A 333 8.54 3.18 -14.20
CA ASN A 333 8.64 3.20 -15.66
C ASN A 333 8.49 1.81 -16.31
N LEU A 334 8.17 0.74 -15.56
CA LEU A 334 7.88 -0.58 -16.15
C LEU A 334 6.53 -0.63 -16.87
N TRP A 335 5.65 0.33 -16.60
CA TRP A 335 4.33 0.46 -17.20
C TRP A 335 4.04 1.93 -17.54
N THR A 336 3.10 2.21 -18.44
CA THR A 336 2.60 3.56 -18.73
C THR A 336 1.19 3.52 -19.34
N PHE A 337 0.57 4.68 -19.54
CA PHE A 337 -0.64 4.82 -20.36
C PHE A 337 -0.24 5.26 -21.77
N GLU A 338 -1.03 4.86 -22.79
CA GLU A 338 -0.71 5.08 -24.22
C GLU A 338 -0.34 6.55 -24.53
N ASP A 339 -1.12 7.51 -24.04
CA ASP A 339 -0.91 8.95 -24.28
C ASP A 339 -0.26 9.68 -23.08
N VAL A 340 0.44 8.97 -22.21
CA VAL A 340 1.09 9.59 -21.03
C VAL A 340 2.59 9.43 -21.10
N LYS A 341 3.28 10.56 -21.15
CA LYS A 341 4.71 10.63 -20.91
C LYS A 341 4.97 10.91 -19.43
N LYS A 342 5.55 9.92 -18.77
CA LYS A 342 6.07 10.05 -17.40
C LYS A 342 7.32 10.93 -17.42
N GLY A 343 7.48 11.78 -16.41
CA GLY A 343 8.67 12.62 -16.26
C GLY A 343 9.90 11.84 -15.78
N GLY A 344 11.01 12.55 -15.56
CA GLY A 344 12.30 11.95 -15.19
C GLY A 344 12.39 11.40 -13.76
N SER A 345 11.39 11.65 -12.91
CA SER A 345 11.29 11.18 -11.53
C SER A 345 9.92 10.56 -11.25
N GLY A 346 9.82 9.70 -10.23
CA GLY A 346 8.56 9.11 -9.80
C GLY A 346 7.50 10.19 -9.54
N TYR A 347 6.25 9.89 -9.88
CA TYR A 347 5.08 10.77 -9.69
C TYR A 347 5.09 12.10 -10.47
N SER A 348 5.96 12.24 -11.48
CA SER A 348 5.94 13.38 -12.41
C SER A 348 5.38 12.98 -13.79
N PHE A 349 4.67 13.92 -14.44
CA PHE A 349 4.14 13.80 -15.80
C PHE A 349 4.69 14.95 -16.67
N GLU A 350 4.78 14.77 -17.98
CA GLU A 350 5.35 15.78 -18.91
C GLU A 350 4.68 17.16 -18.80
N ASN A 351 3.38 17.21 -18.48
CA ASN A 351 2.61 18.45 -18.37
C ASN A 351 2.50 18.99 -16.93
N SER A 352 3.22 18.39 -15.97
CA SER A 352 3.24 18.84 -14.57
C SER A 352 4.44 19.70 -14.28
N VAL A 353 4.27 20.68 -13.38
CA VAL A 353 5.36 21.49 -12.82
C VAL A 353 5.66 21.03 -11.38
N PRO A 354 6.86 21.32 -10.81
CA PRO A 354 7.13 21.11 -9.39
C PRO A 354 6.03 21.69 -8.52
N PHE A 355 5.74 21.07 -7.37
CA PHE A 355 4.56 21.47 -6.61
C PHE A 355 4.68 22.91 -6.06
N THR A 356 5.89 23.32 -5.66
CA THR A 356 6.17 24.71 -5.30
C THR A 356 5.84 25.70 -6.43
N GLU A 357 6.21 25.39 -7.67
CA GLU A 357 5.90 26.23 -8.84
C GLU A 357 4.38 26.28 -9.09
N TYR A 358 3.69 25.14 -9.00
CA TYR A 358 2.23 25.10 -9.12
C TYR A 358 1.54 26.02 -8.11
N ILE A 359 2.00 26.03 -6.86
CA ILE A 359 1.48 26.88 -5.78
C ILE A 359 1.67 28.37 -6.11
N GLU A 360 2.85 28.76 -6.62
CA GLU A 360 3.14 30.13 -7.03
C GLU A 360 2.23 30.60 -8.17
N MET A 361 1.88 29.70 -9.09
CA MET A 361 1.00 30.00 -10.21
C MET A 361 -0.44 30.28 -9.78
N LEU A 362 -0.93 29.70 -8.67
CA LEU A 362 -2.31 29.89 -8.20
C LEU A 362 -2.72 31.36 -8.10
N GLY A 363 -1.83 32.21 -7.57
CA GLY A 363 -2.10 33.64 -7.41
C GLY A 363 -2.33 34.38 -8.73
N SER A 364 -1.70 33.93 -9.81
CA SER A 364 -1.87 34.51 -11.15
C SER A 364 -3.26 34.25 -11.74
N TYR A 365 -4.01 33.31 -11.15
CA TYR A 365 -5.35 32.91 -11.58
C TYR A 365 -6.42 33.23 -10.51
N GLY A 366 -6.13 34.19 -9.62
CA GLY A 366 -7.09 34.65 -8.61
C GLY A 366 -7.28 33.69 -7.43
N LEU A 367 -6.36 32.74 -7.23
CA LEU A 367 -6.34 31.84 -6.08
C LEU A 367 -5.18 32.22 -5.16
N GLU A 368 -5.47 32.99 -4.11
CA GLU A 368 -4.43 33.44 -3.17
C GLU A 368 -4.23 32.43 -2.05
N VAL A 369 -3.00 31.94 -1.96
CA VAL A 369 -2.58 30.93 -0.98
C VAL A 369 -2.46 31.58 0.39
N PHE A 370 -3.21 31.06 1.35
CA PHE A 370 -3.21 31.55 2.73
C PHE A 370 -2.61 30.59 3.73
N ARG A 371 -2.48 29.32 3.36
CA ARG A 371 -1.84 28.32 4.20
C ARG A 371 -1.25 27.17 3.38
N ALA A 372 -0.09 26.69 3.82
CA ALA A 372 0.53 25.46 3.33
C ALA A 372 1.12 24.69 4.51
N LEU A 373 0.87 23.39 4.59
CA LEU A 373 1.29 22.52 5.69
C LEU A 373 1.94 21.25 5.16
N ASP A 374 3.08 20.88 5.73
CA ASP A 374 3.70 19.57 5.50
C ASP A 374 2.98 18.50 6.34
N MET A 375 2.63 17.38 5.72
CA MET A 375 1.87 16.27 6.30
C MET A 375 2.80 15.14 6.78
N LYS A 376 2.31 14.25 7.65
CA LYS A 376 3.15 13.18 8.23
C LYS A 376 3.68 12.19 7.21
N ASP A 377 2.94 11.96 6.13
CA ASP A 377 3.34 11.10 5.02
C ASP A 377 4.34 11.76 4.05
N GLY A 378 4.79 12.99 4.35
CA GLY A 378 5.72 13.76 3.52
C GLY A 378 5.07 14.54 2.37
N SER A 379 3.76 14.41 2.18
CA SER A 379 3.00 15.27 1.27
C SER A 379 2.85 16.68 1.83
N ARG A 380 2.31 17.60 1.01
CA ARG A 380 1.97 18.95 1.42
C ARG A 380 0.53 19.25 1.02
N ILE A 381 -0.21 19.89 1.92
CA ILE A 381 -1.55 20.41 1.68
C ILE A 381 -1.53 21.93 1.65
N VAL A 382 -2.25 22.52 0.69
CA VAL A 382 -2.26 23.94 0.40
C VAL A 382 -3.70 24.41 0.32
N PHE A 383 -3.95 25.59 0.88
CA PHE A 383 -5.24 26.25 0.92
C PHE A 383 -5.13 27.60 0.26
N ALA A 384 -6.02 27.87 -0.70
CA ALA A 384 -6.11 29.13 -1.40
C ALA A 384 -7.57 29.59 -1.50
N TRP A 385 -7.84 30.87 -1.24
CA TRP A 385 -9.16 31.45 -1.47
C TRP A 385 -9.26 32.05 -2.87
N LYS A 386 -10.45 32.00 -3.45
CA LYS A 386 -10.77 32.72 -4.66
C LYS A 386 -11.01 34.19 -4.33
N ILE A 387 -10.23 35.07 -4.96
CA ILE A 387 -10.44 36.52 -4.94
C ILE A 387 -11.62 36.87 -5.86
N ASP A 388 -12.38 37.90 -5.50
CA ASP A 388 -13.50 38.47 -6.27
C ASP A 388 -13.13 38.90 -7.70
#